data_AF-A0A7S3I7N7-F1
#
_entry.id   AF-A0A7S3I7N7-F1
#
_cell.length_a   1.000
_cell.length_b   1.000
_cell.length_c   1.000
_cell.angle_alpha   90.00
_cell.angle_beta   90.00
_cell.angle_gamma   90.00
#
_symmetry.space_group_name_H-M   'P 1'
#
loop_
_entity.id
_entity.type
_entity.pdbx_description
1 polymer ?
#
loop_
_entity_poly.entity_id
_entity_poly.type
_entity_poly.pdbx_seq_one_letter_code
_entity_poly.pdbx_strand_id
1 'polypeptide(L)'
;EACGLNRNWPEGRGIFHNNDKTFLVWVNEEDQLRIISMQPGADIGAVFTRLSKACSHIEGVARFAHDDHLGYITSCPTNLGTALRASVHIALPKLGARMEEFQKIADEFNVQIRGIHGEHSESADHVYDISNRRRLGRSEVDLVQDMYNGVKAMIEREKELGGGAAPAQAAAASVEEEVKAGPHLKKPEDITGLPVFPAGTKSLLCKNLDRAIWDQLKDKQDSCGFSFRGAILSGAQNVDSGIGVYAGCHDSYDAFAPLMDKIIEQYHGHGKNARHVSDMDFTKLQCPPFPAEDAAMIKSTRIRVGRNLAEFPLGPGITKEQRNAIEQKVVQACNTFQGELEGTFYSLSSMTPEQS
;
A
#
# COMPACT_ATOMS: atom_id res chain seq x y z
N GLU A 1 -9.96 -1.73 12.73
CA GLU A 1 -11.35 -1.71 13.23
C GLU A 1 -12.43 -1.84 12.16
N ALA A 2 -12.94 -0.74 11.58
CA ALA A 2 -14.27 -0.71 10.92
C ALA A 2 -14.54 -1.80 9.85
N CYS A 3 -13.55 -2.14 9.03
CA CYS A 3 -13.65 -3.20 8.01
C CYS A 3 -13.44 -4.64 8.55
N GLY A 4 -13.42 -4.85 9.87
CA GLY A 4 -13.36 -6.17 10.50
C GLY A 4 -11.98 -6.85 10.50
N LEU A 5 -10.93 -6.20 9.98
CA LEU A 5 -9.55 -6.74 9.98
C LEU A 5 -9.04 -7.19 11.37
N ASN A 6 -9.54 -6.53 12.44
CA ASN A 6 -9.12 -6.76 13.83
C ASN A 6 -9.96 -7.81 14.58
N ARG A 7 -10.95 -8.46 13.93
CA ARG A 7 -11.71 -9.56 14.56
C ARG A 7 -10.77 -10.62 15.11
N ASN A 8 -11.02 -11.09 16.33
CA ASN A 8 -10.23 -12.12 17.01
C ASN A 8 -8.74 -11.75 17.19
N TRP A 9 -8.41 -10.48 17.43
CA TRP A 9 -7.03 -10.09 17.78
C TRP A 9 -6.62 -10.66 19.15
N PRO A 10 -5.39 -11.19 19.35
CA PRO A 10 -4.27 -11.30 18.40
C PRO A 10 -4.22 -12.61 17.60
N GLU A 11 -5.19 -13.51 17.75
CA GLU A 11 -5.16 -14.89 17.20
C GLU A 11 -4.95 -14.94 15.67
N GLY A 12 -4.25 -15.97 15.19
CA GLY A 12 -4.07 -16.21 13.76
C GLY A 12 -3.14 -15.21 13.06
N ARG A 13 -2.26 -14.53 13.81
CA ARG A 13 -1.41 -13.43 13.33
C ARG A 13 -0.02 -13.54 13.93
N GLY A 14 0.99 -13.14 13.17
CA GLY A 14 2.37 -13.15 13.63
C GLY A 14 3.33 -12.45 12.69
N ILE A 15 4.61 -12.49 13.07
CA ILE A 15 5.72 -11.87 12.34
C ILE A 15 6.81 -12.92 12.14
N PHE A 16 7.19 -13.15 10.88
CA PHE A 16 8.48 -13.77 10.54
C PHE A 16 9.53 -12.66 10.41
N HIS A 17 10.76 -12.92 10.85
CA HIS A 17 11.93 -12.20 10.38
C HIS A 17 13.12 -13.14 10.14
N ASN A 18 13.97 -12.81 9.17
CA ASN A 18 15.25 -13.50 8.99
C ASN A 18 16.24 -13.18 10.12
N ASN A 19 17.32 -13.95 10.22
CA ASN A 19 18.32 -13.80 11.28
C ASN A 19 18.94 -12.39 11.33
N ASP A 20 19.21 -11.79 10.17
CA ASP A 20 19.80 -10.44 10.05
C ASP A 20 18.78 -9.28 10.20
N LYS A 21 17.49 -9.60 10.35
CA LYS A 21 16.36 -8.63 10.37
C LYS A 21 16.26 -7.72 9.13
N THR A 22 16.82 -8.17 8.00
CA THR A 22 16.76 -7.52 6.67
C THR A 22 15.60 -8.00 5.78
N PHE A 23 14.83 -8.99 6.25
CA PHE A 23 13.63 -9.52 5.62
C PHE A 23 12.59 -9.90 6.69
N LEU A 24 11.31 -9.57 6.45
CA LEU A 24 10.19 -9.83 7.35
C LEU A 24 8.93 -10.24 6.58
N VAL A 25 8.04 -11.01 7.22
CA VAL A 25 6.66 -11.22 6.75
C VAL A 25 5.70 -10.97 7.91
N TRP A 26 4.82 -9.99 7.79
CA TRP A 26 3.68 -9.85 8.71
C TRP A 26 2.49 -10.65 8.18
N VAL A 27 1.78 -11.33 9.07
CA VAL A 27 0.72 -12.28 8.70
C VAL A 27 -0.62 -11.86 9.29
N ASN A 28 -1.66 -11.81 8.43
CA ASN A 28 -3.05 -11.50 8.77
C ASN A 28 -3.30 -10.13 9.45
N GLU A 29 -2.57 -9.11 9.01
CA GLU A 29 -2.71 -7.71 9.45
C GLU A 29 -3.74 -6.96 8.58
N GLU A 30 -3.33 -6.21 7.55
CA GLU A 30 -4.24 -5.59 6.55
C GLU A 30 -4.53 -6.53 5.37
N ASP A 31 -3.47 -7.14 4.85
CA ASP A 31 -3.50 -8.27 3.92
C ASP A 31 -3.07 -9.54 4.67
N GLN A 32 -3.37 -10.72 4.11
CA GLN A 32 -2.95 -12.01 4.67
C GLN A 32 -1.42 -12.11 4.79
N LEU A 33 -0.67 -11.58 3.81
CA LEU A 33 0.78 -11.41 3.85
C LEU A 33 1.17 -9.98 3.53
N ARG A 34 2.08 -9.43 4.34
CA ARG A 34 2.82 -8.20 4.06
C ARG A 34 4.31 -8.53 4.11
N ILE A 35 4.85 -8.85 2.94
CA ILE A 35 6.24 -9.30 2.74
C ILE A 35 7.13 -8.06 2.60
N ILE A 36 8.24 -8.02 3.33
CA ILE A 36 9.09 -6.83 3.50
C ILE A 36 10.56 -7.23 3.34
N SER A 37 11.31 -6.47 2.55
CA SER A 37 12.77 -6.52 2.48
C SER A 37 13.32 -5.12 2.75
N MET A 38 14.37 -5.01 3.56
CA MET A 38 14.98 -3.71 3.90
C MET A 38 16.43 -3.84 4.37
N GLN A 39 17.21 -2.77 4.23
CA GLN A 39 18.55 -2.63 4.81
C GLN A 39 18.96 -1.14 4.90
N PRO A 40 19.98 -0.79 5.71
CA PRO A 40 20.63 0.51 5.65
C PRO A 40 21.26 0.79 4.27
N GLY A 41 21.43 2.07 3.92
CA GLY A 41 22.04 2.47 2.66
C GLY A 41 21.14 2.34 1.42
N ALA A 42 21.77 2.46 0.24
CA ALA A 42 21.13 2.76 -1.04
C ALA A 42 20.84 1.55 -1.97
N ASP A 43 21.19 0.32 -1.57
CA ASP A 43 21.14 -0.85 -2.47
C ASP A 43 19.72 -1.41 -2.63
N ILE A 44 18.94 -0.74 -3.48
CA ILE A 44 17.59 -1.17 -3.86
C ILE A 44 17.59 -2.48 -4.67
N GLY A 45 18.70 -2.81 -5.35
CA GLY A 45 18.86 -4.03 -6.14
C GLY A 45 18.93 -5.28 -5.26
N ALA A 46 19.76 -5.26 -4.22
CA ALA A 46 19.81 -6.32 -3.21
C ALA A 46 18.46 -6.47 -2.48
N VAL A 47 17.84 -5.37 -2.06
CA VAL A 47 16.54 -5.37 -1.39
C VAL A 47 15.46 -6.02 -2.26
N PHE A 48 15.38 -5.68 -3.55
CA PHE A 48 14.42 -6.28 -4.49
C PHE A 48 14.74 -7.73 -4.80
N THR A 49 16.02 -8.08 -4.95
CA THR A 49 16.47 -9.46 -5.18
C THR A 49 16.05 -10.39 -4.03
N ARG A 50 16.27 -9.97 -2.78
CA ARG A 50 15.85 -10.71 -1.57
C ARG A 50 14.33 -10.85 -1.50
N LEU A 51 13.59 -9.76 -1.76
CA LEU A 51 12.12 -9.78 -1.79
C LEU A 51 11.57 -10.75 -2.85
N SER A 52 12.13 -10.72 -4.05
CA SER A 52 11.64 -11.48 -5.20
C SER A 52 11.83 -12.99 -5.01
N LYS A 53 13.03 -13.40 -4.56
CA LYS A 53 13.32 -14.79 -4.18
C LYS A 53 12.35 -15.30 -3.11
N ALA A 54 12.09 -14.51 -2.08
CA ALA A 54 11.17 -14.88 -1.01
C ALA A 54 9.72 -15.01 -1.50
N CYS A 55 9.27 -14.11 -2.38
CA CYS A 55 7.92 -14.18 -2.95
C CYS A 55 7.74 -15.45 -3.79
N SER A 56 8.68 -15.77 -4.70
CA SER A 56 8.61 -17.00 -5.51
C SER A 56 8.67 -18.28 -4.68
N HIS A 57 9.44 -18.28 -3.59
CA HIS A 57 9.52 -19.42 -2.66
C HIS A 57 8.20 -19.63 -1.89
N ILE A 58 7.58 -18.55 -1.40
CA ILE A 58 6.26 -18.65 -0.73
C ILE A 58 5.18 -19.07 -1.73
N GLU A 59 5.13 -18.47 -2.92
CA GLU A 59 4.17 -18.81 -4.00
C GLU A 59 4.22 -20.30 -4.36
N GLY A 60 5.41 -20.92 -4.35
CA GLY A 60 5.61 -22.36 -4.57
C GLY A 60 4.99 -23.29 -3.51
N VAL A 61 4.61 -22.76 -2.35
CA VAL A 61 3.90 -23.47 -1.27
C VAL A 61 2.45 -23.00 -1.13
N ALA A 62 2.21 -21.70 -1.34
CA ALA A 62 0.95 -21.02 -1.11
C ALA A 62 0.72 -19.95 -2.20
N ARG A 63 0.07 -20.37 -3.30
CA ARG A 63 -0.28 -19.53 -4.45
C ARG A 63 -1.05 -18.27 -4.04
N PHE A 64 -0.64 -17.13 -4.56
CA PHE A 64 -1.28 -15.83 -4.34
C PHE A 64 -2.49 -15.61 -5.27
N ALA A 65 -3.44 -14.82 -4.79
CA ALA A 65 -4.57 -14.29 -5.53
C ALA A 65 -4.07 -13.29 -6.58
N HIS A 66 -4.31 -13.58 -7.85
CA HIS A 66 -3.90 -12.77 -9.00
C HIS A 66 -4.96 -12.81 -10.10
N ASP A 67 -5.11 -11.70 -10.82
CA ASP A 67 -6.02 -11.49 -11.95
C ASP A 67 -5.33 -10.72 -13.11
N ASP A 68 -5.75 -10.97 -14.35
CA ASP A 68 -5.18 -10.35 -15.57
C ASP A 68 -5.46 -8.83 -15.67
N HIS A 69 -6.57 -8.34 -15.09
CA HIS A 69 -6.90 -6.92 -15.06
C HIS A 69 -6.28 -6.24 -13.83
N LEU A 70 -6.53 -6.77 -12.63
CA LEU A 70 -6.22 -6.13 -11.35
C LEU A 70 -4.88 -6.56 -10.71
N GLY A 71 -4.19 -7.56 -11.27
CA GLY A 71 -2.94 -8.09 -10.70
C GLY A 71 -3.12 -8.83 -9.39
N TYR A 72 -2.14 -8.74 -8.48
CA TYR A 72 -2.27 -9.33 -7.16
C TYR A 72 -3.36 -8.63 -6.34
N ILE A 73 -4.30 -9.40 -5.80
CA ILE A 73 -5.48 -8.86 -5.13
C ILE A 73 -5.18 -8.54 -3.67
N THR A 74 -5.65 -7.35 -3.23
CA THR A 74 -5.46 -6.81 -1.88
C THR A 74 -6.76 -6.35 -1.24
N SER A 75 -6.83 -6.40 0.10
CA SER A 75 -7.98 -5.93 0.90
C SER A 75 -8.33 -4.46 0.63
N CYS A 76 -7.30 -3.68 0.29
CA CYS A 76 -7.37 -2.25 0.01
C CYS A 76 -7.14 -2.02 -1.50
N PRO A 77 -8.07 -1.39 -2.26
CA PRO A 77 -7.94 -1.13 -3.71
C PRO A 77 -6.68 -0.35 -4.12
N THR A 78 -6.12 0.37 -3.15
CA THR A 78 -4.91 1.20 -3.28
C THR A 78 -3.64 0.37 -3.46
N ASN A 79 -3.64 -0.89 -3.01
CA ASN A 79 -2.53 -1.83 -3.12
C ASN A 79 -2.72 -2.85 -4.27
N LEU A 80 -3.68 -2.67 -5.19
CA LEU A 80 -3.83 -3.58 -6.34
C LEU A 80 -2.61 -3.54 -7.30
N GLY A 81 -2.56 -4.53 -8.19
CA GLY A 81 -1.51 -4.69 -9.18
C GLY A 81 -0.30 -5.38 -8.61
N THR A 82 0.79 -4.64 -8.48
CA THR A 82 2.03 -5.12 -7.85
C THR A 82 1.93 -5.24 -6.32
N ALA A 83 0.99 -4.52 -5.70
CA ALA A 83 1.00 -4.19 -4.27
C ALA A 83 2.30 -3.58 -3.73
N LEU A 84 3.23 -3.19 -4.61
CA LEU A 84 4.60 -2.87 -4.25
C LEU A 84 4.68 -1.45 -3.69
N ARG A 85 5.44 -1.30 -2.61
CA ARG A 85 5.99 -0.02 -2.17
C ARG A 85 7.48 -0.17 -1.95
N ALA A 86 8.26 0.21 -2.94
CA ALA A 86 9.64 0.59 -2.76
C ALA A 86 9.70 1.98 -2.11
N SER A 87 10.67 2.16 -1.22
CA SER A 87 10.86 3.37 -0.43
C SER A 87 12.33 3.55 -0.04
N VAL A 88 12.80 4.79 -0.03
CA VAL A 88 14.10 5.17 0.55
C VAL A 88 13.91 6.30 1.56
N HIS A 89 14.68 6.28 2.65
CA HIS A 89 14.82 7.45 3.53
C HIS A 89 16.06 8.23 3.11
N ILE A 90 15.89 9.43 2.56
CA ILE A 90 16.97 10.23 1.98
C ILE A 90 17.00 11.66 2.56
N ALA A 91 18.20 12.17 2.83
CA ALA A 91 18.41 13.56 3.24
C ALA A 91 18.54 14.48 2.01
N LEU A 92 17.63 15.43 1.87
CA LEU A 92 17.56 16.38 0.72
C LEU A 92 17.28 17.81 1.22
N PRO A 93 18.18 18.46 1.97
CA PRO A 93 17.90 19.73 2.63
C PRO A 93 17.71 20.92 1.68
N LYS A 94 18.39 21.00 0.54
CA LYS A 94 18.25 22.12 -0.41
C LYS A 94 17.03 21.93 -1.32
N LEU A 95 16.78 20.71 -1.79
CA LEU A 95 15.61 20.37 -2.60
C LEU A 95 14.32 20.35 -1.76
N GLY A 96 14.40 19.91 -0.51
CA GLY A 96 13.34 19.99 0.50
C GLY A 96 12.90 21.43 0.82
N ALA A 97 13.83 22.40 0.75
CA ALA A 97 13.50 23.83 0.84
C ALA A 97 12.78 24.37 -0.43
N ARG A 98 12.60 23.55 -1.47
CA ARG A 98 11.98 23.90 -2.76
C ARG A 98 10.93 22.88 -3.19
N MET A 99 9.92 22.69 -2.35
CA MET A 99 8.88 21.68 -2.56
C MET A 99 8.22 21.69 -3.96
N GLU A 100 8.14 22.83 -4.66
CA GLU A 100 7.63 22.86 -6.04
C GLU A 100 8.60 22.21 -7.06
N GLU A 101 9.91 22.45 -6.95
CA GLU A 101 10.92 21.78 -7.79
C GLU A 101 11.02 20.29 -7.44
N PHE A 102 10.97 19.97 -6.15
CA PHE A 102 11.00 18.60 -5.63
C PHE A 102 9.79 17.80 -6.11
N GLN A 103 8.59 18.39 -6.05
CA GLN A 103 7.36 17.77 -6.52
C GLN A 103 7.35 17.55 -8.04
N LYS A 104 7.94 18.45 -8.83
CA LYS A 104 8.09 18.25 -10.29
C LYS A 104 8.91 17.00 -10.62
N ILE A 105 10.07 16.82 -9.99
CA ILE A 105 10.89 15.61 -10.15
C ILE A 105 10.12 14.37 -9.65
N ALA A 106 9.40 14.49 -8.53
CA ALA A 106 8.60 13.37 -8.01
C ALA A 106 7.47 12.96 -8.98
N ASP A 107 6.79 13.92 -9.61
CA ASP A 107 5.72 13.67 -10.58
C ASP A 107 6.24 13.06 -11.88
N GLU A 108 7.39 13.51 -12.38
CA GLU A 108 8.07 12.97 -13.57
C GLU A 108 8.35 11.47 -13.40
N PHE A 109 9.06 11.10 -12.33
CA PHE A 109 9.39 9.70 -12.02
C PHE A 109 8.26 8.94 -11.30
N ASN A 110 7.08 9.56 -11.16
CA ASN A 110 5.88 8.94 -10.56
C ASN A 110 6.12 8.34 -9.16
N VAL A 111 6.91 9.06 -8.36
CA VAL A 111 7.14 8.83 -6.93
C VAL A 111 6.34 9.85 -6.10
N GLN A 112 6.30 9.65 -4.79
CA GLN A 112 5.66 10.53 -3.81
C GLN A 112 6.64 10.85 -2.68
N ILE A 113 6.59 12.09 -2.18
CA ILE A 113 7.41 12.61 -1.09
C ILE A 113 6.59 12.57 0.21
N ARG A 114 7.17 12.10 1.31
CA ARG A 114 6.55 12.10 2.65
C ARG A 114 7.57 12.39 3.75
N GLY A 115 7.11 12.89 4.90
CA GLY A 115 7.92 12.91 6.12
C GLY A 115 8.06 11.51 6.74
N ILE A 116 9.15 11.29 7.48
CA ILE A 116 9.50 9.98 8.06
C ILE A 116 8.67 9.55 9.29
N HIS A 117 7.82 10.43 9.83
CA HIS A 117 7.02 10.18 11.05
C HIS A 117 5.55 9.83 10.76
N GLY A 118 5.19 9.54 9.50
CA GLY A 118 3.84 9.14 9.09
C GLY A 118 3.31 9.91 7.87
N GLU A 119 2.17 9.47 7.33
CA GLU A 119 1.66 9.91 6.02
C GLU A 119 1.39 11.42 5.88
N HIS A 120 1.31 12.15 7.00
CA HIS A 120 1.04 13.60 7.06
C HIS A 120 2.07 14.37 7.90
N SER A 121 3.25 13.80 8.17
CA SER A 121 4.28 14.43 8.99
C SER A 121 5.15 15.42 8.21
N GLU A 122 5.51 16.54 8.85
CA GLU A 122 6.57 17.43 8.36
C GLU A 122 7.97 16.82 8.62
N SER A 123 8.90 17.05 7.70
CA SER A 123 10.26 16.50 7.73
C SER A 123 11.20 17.35 8.60
N ALA A 124 11.06 17.27 9.92
CA ALA A 124 11.87 18.06 10.87
C ALA A 124 13.39 17.99 10.63
N ASP A 125 13.91 16.82 10.19
CA ASP A 125 15.34 16.57 9.99
C ASP A 125 15.82 16.71 8.53
N HIS A 126 15.01 17.30 7.63
CA HIS A 126 15.23 17.30 6.17
C HIS A 126 15.38 15.89 5.55
N VAL A 127 14.83 14.87 6.20
CA VAL A 127 14.77 13.49 5.70
C VAL A 127 13.38 13.19 5.15
N TYR A 128 13.34 12.61 3.95
CA TYR A 128 12.12 12.30 3.23
C TYR A 128 12.02 10.79 2.95
N ASP A 129 10.82 10.23 3.10
CA ASP A 129 10.44 8.93 2.57
C ASP A 129 9.96 9.14 1.12
N ILE A 130 10.83 8.83 0.17
CA ILE A 130 10.53 8.81 -1.27
C ILE A 130 10.08 7.40 -1.63
N SER A 131 8.91 7.26 -2.25
CA SER A 131 8.34 5.95 -2.60
C SER A 131 7.53 5.97 -3.89
N ASN A 132 7.36 4.84 -4.59
CA ASN A 132 6.56 4.80 -5.81
C ASN A 132 5.09 5.19 -5.53
N ARG A 133 4.48 5.96 -6.45
CA ARG A 133 3.05 6.30 -6.43
C ARG A 133 2.21 5.22 -7.12
N ARG A 134 2.62 4.82 -8.32
CA ARG A 134 1.93 3.79 -9.13
C ARG A 134 2.12 2.40 -8.52
N ARG A 135 1.12 1.53 -8.70
CA ARG A 135 1.10 0.14 -8.21
C ARG A 135 0.39 -0.80 -9.18
N LEU A 136 -0.73 -0.36 -9.76
CA LEU A 136 -1.42 -1.03 -10.87
C LEU A 136 -0.90 -0.55 -12.24
N GLY A 137 -1.15 -1.33 -13.29
CA GLY A 137 -0.78 -0.98 -14.68
C GLY A 137 0.72 -0.87 -15.03
N ARG A 138 1.64 -1.19 -14.11
CA ARG A 138 3.11 -1.12 -14.31
C ARG A 138 3.80 -2.18 -13.43
N SER A 139 4.87 -2.80 -13.91
CA SER A 139 5.47 -4.00 -13.27
C SER A 139 6.33 -3.69 -12.04
N GLU A 140 6.63 -4.69 -11.20
CA GLU A 140 7.49 -4.50 -10.04
C GLU A 140 8.91 -4.04 -10.41
N VAL A 141 9.52 -4.63 -11.45
CA VAL A 141 10.78 -4.17 -12.05
C VAL A 141 10.69 -2.71 -12.49
N ASP A 142 9.63 -2.33 -13.22
CA ASP A 142 9.42 -0.95 -13.67
C ASP A 142 9.33 0.04 -12.49
N LEU A 143 8.55 -0.29 -11.46
CA LEU A 143 8.33 0.60 -10.31
C LEU A 143 9.58 0.77 -9.44
N VAL A 144 10.44 -0.25 -9.38
CA VAL A 144 11.74 -0.17 -8.71
C VAL A 144 12.75 0.62 -9.55
N GLN A 145 12.71 0.51 -10.89
CA GLN A 145 13.53 1.33 -11.77
C GLN A 145 13.10 2.81 -11.75
N ASP A 146 11.80 3.11 -11.76
CA ASP A 146 11.25 4.46 -11.57
C ASP A 146 11.76 5.07 -10.26
N MET A 147 11.73 4.30 -9.17
CA MET A 147 12.25 4.70 -7.87
C MET A 147 13.76 4.99 -7.90
N TYR A 148 14.58 4.13 -8.50
CA TYR A 148 16.01 4.36 -8.63
C TYR A 148 16.31 5.63 -9.44
N ASN A 149 15.63 5.79 -10.59
CA ASN A 149 15.81 6.93 -11.49
C ASN A 149 15.38 8.26 -10.82
N GLY A 150 14.22 8.28 -10.15
CA GLY A 150 13.72 9.48 -9.45
C GLY A 150 14.59 9.88 -8.28
N VAL A 151 15.04 8.92 -7.46
CA VAL A 151 15.98 9.18 -6.36
C VAL A 151 17.32 9.71 -6.88
N LYS A 152 17.82 9.17 -8.00
CA LYS A 152 19.02 9.68 -8.66
C LYS A 152 18.85 11.14 -9.12
N ALA A 153 17.75 11.47 -9.81
CA ALA A 153 17.48 12.84 -10.27
C ALA A 153 17.34 13.82 -9.09
N MET A 154 16.77 13.39 -7.96
CA MET A 154 16.69 14.18 -6.73
C MET A 154 18.07 14.44 -6.11
N ILE A 155 18.98 13.45 -6.13
CA ILE A 155 20.37 13.59 -5.68
C ILE A 155 21.15 14.57 -6.59
N GLU A 156 21.03 14.40 -7.91
CA GLU A 156 21.65 15.29 -8.89
C GLU A 156 21.18 16.73 -8.68
N ARG A 157 19.87 16.97 -8.50
CA ARG A 157 19.33 18.30 -8.22
C ARG A 157 19.74 18.86 -6.84
N GLU A 158 19.79 18.03 -5.79
CA GLU A 158 20.28 18.45 -4.47
C GLU A 158 21.74 18.94 -4.53
N LYS A 159 22.60 18.38 -5.40
CA LYS A 159 23.95 18.92 -5.63
C LYS A 159 23.92 20.32 -6.24
N GLU A 160 23.08 20.54 -7.25
CA GLU A 160 22.95 21.81 -7.99
C GLU A 160 22.40 22.99 -7.17
N LEU A 161 21.55 22.74 -6.15
CA LEU A 161 20.62 23.72 -5.60
C LEU A 161 21.17 24.82 -4.65
N GLY A 162 22.23 25.52 -5.06
CA GLY A 162 22.79 26.69 -4.38
C GLY A 162 21.92 27.96 -4.39
N GLY A 163 20.86 28.02 -3.57
CA GLY A 163 20.25 29.28 -3.05
C GLY A 163 18.90 29.77 -3.63
N GLY A 164 17.90 30.02 -2.76
CA GLY A 164 16.57 30.63 -3.08
C GLY A 164 15.34 29.69 -2.95
N ALA A 165 14.11 30.21 -2.73
CA ALA A 165 12.82 29.47 -2.50
C ALA A 165 11.56 30.41 -2.72
N ALA A 166 10.25 30.10 -2.52
CA ALA A 166 9.55 28.93 -1.92
C ALA A 166 8.12 28.55 -2.48
N PRO A 167 6.97 29.28 -2.28
CA PRO A 167 5.66 28.61 -2.03
C PRO A 167 4.38 29.02 -2.86
N ALA A 168 3.22 28.36 -2.60
CA ALA A 168 1.98 28.25 -3.44
C ALA A 168 0.62 28.17 -2.65
N GLN A 169 -0.59 27.95 -3.28
CA GLN A 169 -1.79 27.13 -2.82
C GLN A 169 -3.26 27.41 -3.33
N ALA A 170 -4.19 26.42 -3.11
CA ALA A 170 -5.69 26.45 -2.87
C ALA A 170 -6.71 26.69 -4.04
N ALA A 171 -8.08 26.56 -3.94
CA ALA A 171 -9.15 25.66 -3.35
C ALA A 171 -10.58 26.23 -3.76
N ALA A 172 -11.83 25.68 -3.65
CA ALA A 172 -12.63 24.47 -3.25
C ALA A 172 -13.94 24.42 -4.15
N ALA A 173 -15.15 23.81 -3.97
CA ALA A 173 -15.97 23.01 -2.99
C ALA A 173 -16.95 22.05 -3.78
N SER A 174 -18.21 21.60 -3.49
CA SER A 174 -19.31 21.80 -2.49
C SER A 174 -20.28 20.55 -2.34
N VAL A 175 -21.63 20.69 -2.18
CA VAL A 175 -22.70 19.74 -1.67
C VAL A 175 -24.14 20.10 -2.22
N GLU A 176 -25.36 19.53 -1.96
CA GLU A 176 -26.01 18.66 -0.91
C GLU A 176 -27.24 17.76 -1.39
N GLU A 177 -27.45 16.52 -0.90
CA GLU A 177 -28.65 15.97 -0.16
C GLU A 177 -28.35 14.56 0.42
N GLU A 178 -28.23 14.42 1.75
CA GLU A 178 -27.20 13.52 2.31
C GLU A 178 -27.37 13.11 3.80
N VAL A 179 -26.51 12.17 4.26
CA VAL A 179 -26.19 11.86 5.68
C VAL A 179 -24.76 12.31 6.00
N LYS A 180 -24.50 12.94 7.15
CA LYS A 180 -23.18 13.52 7.44
C LYS A 180 -22.11 12.44 7.73
N ALA A 181 -20.98 12.45 7.02
CA ALA A 181 -19.82 11.64 7.36
C ALA A 181 -19.14 12.12 8.64
N GLY A 182 -18.54 11.18 9.39
CA GLY A 182 -17.79 11.45 10.61
C GLY A 182 -17.84 10.30 11.62
N PRO A 183 -17.12 10.43 12.76
CA PRO A 183 -16.82 9.32 13.67
C PRO A 183 -18.03 8.77 14.46
N HIS A 184 -19.24 9.26 14.19
CA HIS A 184 -20.50 8.75 14.76
C HIS A 184 -21.06 7.56 13.96
N LEU A 185 -20.68 7.40 12.69
CA LEU A 185 -20.97 6.20 11.91
C LEU A 185 -20.04 5.08 12.41
N LYS A 186 -20.59 3.98 12.91
CA LYS A 186 -19.86 2.86 13.53
C LYS A 186 -20.03 1.54 12.79
N LYS A 187 -21.15 1.35 12.09
CA LYS A 187 -21.54 0.13 11.38
C LYS A 187 -22.24 0.48 10.06
N PRO A 188 -22.35 -0.45 9.09
CA PRO A 188 -22.91 -0.15 7.76
C PRO A 188 -24.33 0.42 7.80
N GLU A 189 -25.13 0.03 8.78
CA GLU A 189 -26.55 0.43 8.92
C GLU A 189 -26.72 1.89 9.35
N ASP A 190 -25.66 2.53 9.87
CA ASP A 190 -25.68 3.95 10.20
C ASP A 190 -25.64 4.83 8.94
N ILE A 191 -25.23 4.28 7.79
CA ILE A 191 -25.15 4.97 6.49
C ILE A 191 -26.53 4.96 5.81
N THR A 192 -27.43 5.77 6.36
CA THR A 192 -28.85 5.85 5.95
C THR A 192 -29.07 6.57 4.62
N GLY A 193 -28.11 7.36 4.14
CA GLY A 193 -28.16 8.13 2.89
C GLY A 193 -26.80 8.31 2.23
N LEU A 194 -26.73 9.13 1.17
CA LEU A 194 -25.47 9.51 0.51
C LEU A 194 -24.56 10.28 1.50
N PRO A 195 -23.29 9.91 1.73
CA PRO A 195 -22.45 10.62 2.70
C PRO A 195 -22.05 12.05 2.30
N VAL A 196 -22.42 13.08 3.08
CA VAL A 196 -21.78 14.42 3.05
C VAL A 196 -20.35 14.24 3.56
N PHE A 197 -19.34 14.76 2.88
CA PHE A 197 -18.03 14.93 3.49
C PHE A 197 -17.82 16.39 3.93
N PRO A 198 -17.19 16.64 5.09
CA PRO A 198 -16.85 18.00 5.51
C PRO A 198 -16.09 18.77 4.42
N ALA A 199 -16.38 20.07 4.29
CA ALA A 199 -15.75 20.91 3.28
C ALA A 199 -14.21 20.85 3.40
N GLY A 200 -13.55 20.46 2.30
CA GLY A 200 -12.10 20.28 2.26
C GLY A 200 -11.61 18.83 2.44
N THR A 201 -12.49 17.85 2.71
CA THR A 201 -12.14 16.42 2.59
C THR A 201 -11.65 16.10 1.17
N LYS A 202 -10.58 15.30 1.07
CA LYS A 202 -9.89 15.00 -0.20
C LYS A 202 -9.98 13.52 -0.61
N SER A 203 -10.75 12.72 0.12
CA SER A 203 -10.85 11.26 -0.08
C SER A 203 -11.34 10.90 -1.49
N LEU A 204 -10.87 9.80 -2.05
CA LEU A 204 -11.39 9.33 -3.34
C LEU A 204 -12.84 8.85 -3.24
N LEU A 205 -13.29 8.36 -2.08
CA LEU A 205 -14.71 8.14 -1.80
C LEU A 205 -15.52 9.43 -2.01
N CYS A 206 -15.12 10.54 -1.37
CA CYS A 206 -15.77 11.86 -1.49
C CYS A 206 -15.79 12.40 -2.93
N LYS A 207 -14.78 12.07 -3.75
CA LYS A 207 -14.67 12.55 -5.13
C LYS A 207 -15.47 11.73 -6.14
N ASN A 208 -15.75 10.45 -5.85
CA ASN A 208 -16.29 9.52 -6.83
C ASN A 208 -17.67 8.95 -6.48
N LEU A 209 -18.10 9.00 -5.21
CA LEU A 209 -19.44 8.59 -4.82
C LEU A 209 -20.46 9.71 -5.07
N ASP A 210 -21.02 9.69 -6.28
CA ASP A 210 -22.16 10.53 -6.67
C ASP A 210 -23.51 9.84 -6.35
N ARG A 211 -24.62 10.59 -6.50
CA ARG A 211 -25.99 10.10 -6.32
C ARG A 211 -26.30 8.85 -7.15
N ALA A 212 -25.88 8.80 -8.41
CA ALA A 212 -26.25 7.72 -9.32
C ALA A 212 -25.56 6.40 -8.92
N ILE A 213 -24.29 6.48 -8.52
CA ILE A 213 -23.54 5.36 -7.94
C ILE A 213 -24.17 4.92 -6.62
N TRP A 214 -24.50 5.87 -5.74
CA TRP A 214 -25.17 5.57 -4.47
C TRP A 214 -26.48 4.82 -4.70
N ASP A 215 -27.38 5.32 -5.57
CA ASP A 215 -28.67 4.69 -5.82
C ASP A 215 -28.55 3.34 -6.54
N GLN A 216 -27.48 3.11 -7.33
CA GLN A 216 -27.18 1.83 -7.97
C GLN A 216 -26.59 0.78 -7.01
N LEU A 217 -25.86 1.20 -5.96
CA LEU A 217 -25.04 0.30 -5.14
C LEU A 217 -25.45 0.20 -3.67
N LYS A 218 -26.14 1.19 -3.08
CA LYS A 218 -26.44 1.29 -1.64
C LYS A 218 -26.90 -0.02 -0.98
N ASP A 219 -27.83 -0.73 -1.61
CA ASP A 219 -28.47 -1.94 -1.09
C ASP A 219 -27.85 -3.25 -1.65
N LYS A 220 -26.74 -3.17 -2.39
CA LYS A 220 -26.01 -4.34 -2.90
C LYS A 220 -25.09 -4.98 -1.85
N GLN A 221 -24.84 -6.26 -2.08
CA GLN A 221 -23.77 -7.05 -1.48
C GLN A 221 -22.95 -7.72 -2.60
N ASP A 222 -21.72 -8.14 -2.28
CA ASP A 222 -20.96 -9.08 -3.10
C ASP A 222 -21.34 -10.54 -2.79
N SER A 223 -20.77 -11.47 -3.55
CA SER A 223 -20.93 -12.93 -3.41
C SER A 223 -20.50 -13.52 -2.06
N CYS A 224 -19.79 -12.76 -1.22
CA CYS A 224 -19.48 -13.13 0.17
C CYS A 224 -20.43 -12.47 1.20
N GLY A 225 -21.46 -11.74 0.75
CA GLY A 225 -22.43 -11.06 1.60
C GLY A 225 -21.92 -9.75 2.23
N PHE A 226 -20.74 -9.26 1.82
CA PHE A 226 -20.24 -7.97 2.30
C PHE A 226 -20.96 -6.85 1.54
N SER A 227 -21.49 -5.85 2.27
CA SER A 227 -22.37 -4.83 1.69
C SER A 227 -21.59 -3.62 1.16
N PHE A 228 -22.17 -2.91 0.18
CA PHE A 228 -21.61 -1.65 -0.31
C PHE A 228 -21.44 -0.60 0.81
N ARG A 229 -22.41 -0.53 1.73
CA ARG A 229 -22.31 0.31 2.94
C ARG A 229 -21.11 -0.10 3.81
N GLY A 230 -20.81 -1.40 3.91
CA GLY A 230 -19.58 -1.90 4.55
C GLY A 230 -18.30 -1.48 3.82
N ALA A 231 -18.30 -1.53 2.48
CA ALA A 231 -17.16 -1.12 1.66
C ALA A 231 -16.76 0.35 1.86
N ILE A 232 -17.75 1.25 1.99
CA ILE A 232 -17.52 2.71 2.15
C ILE A 232 -17.44 3.18 3.61
N LEU A 233 -17.80 2.34 4.60
CA LEU A 233 -17.91 2.72 6.02
C LEU A 233 -16.64 3.36 6.57
N SER A 234 -15.46 2.86 6.19
CA SER A 234 -14.20 3.37 6.72
C SER A 234 -13.96 4.83 6.34
N GLY A 235 -14.23 5.23 5.09
CA GLY A 235 -14.14 6.62 4.64
C GLY A 235 -15.28 7.49 5.15
N ALA A 236 -16.50 6.94 5.24
CA ALA A 236 -17.65 7.66 5.80
C ALA A 236 -17.47 7.94 7.30
N GLN A 237 -16.78 7.08 8.05
CA GLN A 237 -16.45 7.29 9.45
C GLN A 237 -15.24 8.23 9.63
N ASN A 238 -14.16 7.99 8.89
CA ASN A 238 -12.87 8.63 9.08
C ASN A 238 -12.60 9.59 7.89
N VAL A 239 -13.14 10.80 8.01
CA VAL A 239 -13.22 11.83 6.94
C VAL A 239 -11.86 12.42 6.49
N ASP A 240 -10.81 12.09 7.22
CA ASP A 240 -9.40 12.32 6.96
C ASP A 240 -8.76 11.27 6.01
N SER A 241 -9.43 10.13 5.80
CA SER A 241 -8.98 9.05 4.91
C SER A 241 -8.58 9.54 3.52
N GLY A 242 -7.39 9.16 3.03
CA GLY A 242 -6.98 9.47 1.66
C GLY A 242 -7.86 8.85 0.57
N ILE A 243 -8.46 7.67 0.84
CA ILE A 243 -9.28 6.92 -0.14
C ILE A 243 -10.62 6.49 0.47
N GLY A 244 -10.61 5.67 1.53
CA GLY A 244 -11.81 5.39 2.34
C GLY A 244 -12.74 4.26 1.87
N VAL A 245 -12.33 3.44 0.90
CA VAL A 245 -13.11 2.30 0.38
C VAL A 245 -12.29 1.00 0.47
N TYR A 246 -12.92 -0.10 0.85
CA TYR A 246 -12.31 -1.42 1.05
C TYR A 246 -13.14 -2.53 0.39
N ALA A 247 -12.48 -3.58 -0.09
CA ALA A 247 -13.14 -4.76 -0.65
C ALA A 247 -13.36 -5.84 0.43
N GLY A 248 -14.48 -6.56 0.36
CA GLY A 248 -14.77 -7.72 1.22
C GLY A 248 -14.17 -9.02 0.67
N CYS A 249 -14.27 -9.21 -0.65
CA CYS A 249 -13.72 -10.32 -1.42
C CYS A 249 -13.31 -9.84 -2.83
N HIS A 250 -13.00 -10.77 -3.75
CA HIS A 250 -12.63 -10.40 -5.12
C HIS A 250 -13.82 -9.80 -5.89
N ASP A 251 -15.00 -10.42 -5.78
CA ASP A 251 -16.24 -9.99 -6.43
C ASP A 251 -16.74 -8.62 -5.93
N SER A 252 -16.23 -8.07 -4.82
CA SER A 252 -16.50 -6.68 -4.44
C SER A 252 -16.09 -5.69 -5.54
N TYR A 253 -15.06 -6.01 -6.34
CA TYR A 253 -14.61 -5.15 -7.43
C TYR A 253 -15.61 -5.12 -8.59
N ASP A 254 -16.25 -6.24 -8.92
CA ASP A 254 -17.32 -6.32 -9.92
C ASP A 254 -18.68 -5.81 -9.39
N ALA A 255 -19.10 -6.30 -8.21
CA ALA A 255 -20.37 -5.95 -7.59
C ALA A 255 -20.53 -4.43 -7.36
N PHE A 256 -19.41 -3.76 -7.02
CA PHE A 256 -19.31 -2.33 -6.75
C PHE A 256 -18.52 -1.54 -7.82
N ALA A 257 -18.29 -2.14 -9.00
CA ALA A 257 -17.55 -1.55 -10.12
C ALA A 257 -17.88 -0.06 -10.42
N PRO A 258 -19.15 0.42 -10.40
CA PRO A 258 -19.46 1.83 -10.65
C PRO A 258 -18.73 2.83 -9.74
N LEU A 259 -18.38 2.45 -8.50
CA LEU A 259 -17.50 3.23 -7.62
C LEU A 259 -16.03 2.80 -7.75
N MET A 260 -15.78 1.49 -7.76
CA MET A 260 -14.41 0.95 -7.73
C MET A 260 -13.62 1.33 -8.98
N ASP A 261 -14.19 1.19 -10.17
CA ASP A 261 -13.57 1.55 -11.46
C ASP A 261 -13.11 3.02 -11.44
N LYS A 262 -13.98 3.95 -11.01
CA LYS A 262 -13.66 5.39 -10.93
C LYS A 262 -12.50 5.66 -9.97
N ILE A 263 -12.49 5.02 -8.80
CA ILE A 263 -11.43 5.19 -7.80
C ILE A 263 -10.10 4.60 -8.31
N ILE A 264 -10.15 3.44 -8.97
CA ILE A 264 -8.98 2.75 -9.54
C ILE A 264 -8.39 3.58 -10.70
N GLU A 265 -9.24 4.08 -11.61
CA GLU A 265 -8.82 4.92 -12.73
C GLU A 265 -8.25 6.26 -12.25
N GLN A 266 -8.91 6.94 -11.30
CA GLN A 266 -8.41 8.21 -10.75
C GLN A 266 -7.11 8.05 -9.94
N TYR A 267 -6.89 6.94 -9.24
CA TYR A 267 -5.69 6.74 -8.41
C TYR A 267 -4.49 6.19 -9.19
N HIS A 268 -4.71 5.19 -10.03
CA HIS A 268 -3.63 4.48 -10.74
C HIS A 268 -3.46 4.92 -12.20
N GLY A 269 -4.41 5.65 -12.78
CA GLY A 269 -4.50 5.87 -14.23
C GLY A 269 -4.91 4.61 -15.00
N HIS A 270 -5.60 3.68 -14.33
CA HIS A 270 -5.90 2.35 -14.86
C HIS A 270 -7.40 2.20 -15.16
N GLY A 271 -7.79 2.45 -16.41
CA GLY A 271 -9.20 2.32 -16.84
C GLY A 271 -9.66 0.86 -16.95
N LYS A 272 -10.98 0.66 -16.87
CA LYS A 272 -11.70 -0.63 -16.80
C LYS A 272 -11.24 -1.74 -17.77
N ASN A 273 -10.77 -1.38 -18.96
CA ASN A 273 -10.39 -2.34 -20.01
C ASN A 273 -8.87 -2.53 -20.15
N ALA A 274 -8.06 -1.90 -19.30
CA ALA A 274 -6.61 -2.10 -19.26
C ALA A 274 -6.25 -3.47 -18.64
N ARG A 275 -4.97 -3.83 -18.66
CA ARG A 275 -4.46 -5.05 -18.00
C ARG A 275 -3.26 -4.73 -17.14
N HIS A 276 -3.12 -5.43 -16.03
CA HIS A 276 -1.90 -5.34 -15.23
C HIS A 276 -0.77 -6.15 -15.90
N VAL A 277 0.47 -5.82 -15.53
CA VAL A 277 1.67 -6.54 -15.90
C VAL A 277 2.49 -6.67 -14.63
N SER A 278 2.71 -7.90 -14.17
CA SER A 278 3.56 -8.21 -13.02
C SER A 278 4.89 -8.77 -13.51
N ASP A 279 6.00 -8.33 -12.91
CA ASP A 279 7.34 -8.80 -13.29
C ASP A 279 8.30 -8.65 -12.10
N MET A 280 8.57 -9.78 -11.44
CA MET A 280 9.46 -9.88 -10.27
C MET A 280 10.89 -10.31 -10.64
N ASP A 281 11.27 -10.27 -11.92
CA ASP A 281 12.61 -10.66 -12.35
C ASP A 281 13.64 -9.56 -12.05
N PHE A 282 14.21 -9.64 -10.85
CA PHE A 282 15.26 -8.76 -10.35
C PHE A 282 16.50 -8.66 -11.27
N THR A 283 16.72 -9.58 -12.20
CA THR A 283 17.85 -9.52 -13.14
C THR A 283 17.69 -8.44 -14.22
N LYS A 284 16.47 -7.91 -14.40
CA LYS A 284 16.16 -6.83 -15.36
C LYS A 284 16.47 -5.42 -14.83
N LEU A 285 16.75 -5.27 -13.53
CA LEU A 285 17.02 -3.97 -12.92
C LEU A 285 18.35 -3.37 -13.40
N GLN A 286 18.31 -2.10 -13.78
CA GLN A 286 19.47 -1.29 -14.15
C GLN A 286 19.75 -0.28 -13.02
N CYS A 287 20.06 -0.82 -11.84
CA CYS A 287 20.32 -0.07 -10.60
C CYS A 287 21.79 -0.22 -10.17
N PRO A 288 22.77 0.35 -10.90
CA PRO A 288 24.18 0.28 -10.50
C PRO A 288 24.41 1.01 -9.16
N PRO A 289 25.40 0.61 -8.35
CA PRO A 289 25.69 1.26 -7.08
C PRO A 289 25.91 2.76 -7.23
N PHE A 290 25.27 3.54 -6.36
CA PHE A 290 25.50 4.97 -6.26
C PHE A 290 26.96 5.26 -5.84
N PRO A 291 27.56 6.38 -6.29
CA PRO A 291 28.81 6.89 -5.72
C PRO A 291 28.72 7.01 -4.19
N ALA A 292 29.84 6.86 -3.48
CA ALA A 292 29.83 6.80 -2.01
C ALA A 292 29.22 8.04 -1.34
N GLU A 293 29.42 9.23 -1.94
CA GLU A 293 28.81 10.49 -1.52
C GLU A 293 27.28 10.52 -1.67
N ASP A 294 26.76 9.87 -2.73
CA ASP A 294 25.32 9.79 -3.05
C ASP A 294 24.63 8.71 -2.21
N ALA A 295 25.29 7.56 -2.06
CA ALA A 295 24.85 6.49 -1.18
C ALA A 295 24.74 6.97 0.28
N ALA A 296 25.62 7.87 0.73
CA ALA A 296 25.58 8.45 2.08
C ALA A 296 24.37 9.37 2.34
N MET A 297 23.70 9.88 1.28
CA MET A 297 22.46 10.64 1.42
C MET A 297 21.26 9.73 1.77
N ILE A 298 21.30 8.47 1.33
CA ILE A 298 20.24 7.47 1.55
C ILE A 298 20.52 6.68 2.82
N LYS A 299 19.76 6.95 3.88
CA LYS A 299 19.90 6.31 5.20
C LYS A 299 19.49 4.84 5.18
N SER A 300 18.42 4.51 4.45
CA SER A 300 17.92 3.13 4.32
C SER A 300 17.04 2.96 3.08
N THR A 301 16.96 1.71 2.61
CA THR A 301 16.11 1.28 1.51
C THR A 301 15.20 0.15 1.96
N ARG A 302 13.93 0.19 1.56
CA ARG A 302 12.89 -0.77 1.96
C ARG A 302 11.87 -0.98 0.85
N ILE A 303 11.61 -2.23 0.50
CA ILE A 303 10.53 -2.61 -0.42
C ILE A 303 9.57 -3.55 0.32
N ARG A 304 8.26 -3.30 0.21
CA ARG A 304 7.21 -4.22 0.65
C ARG A 304 6.25 -4.57 -0.48
N VAL A 305 5.62 -5.74 -0.40
CA VAL A 305 4.42 -6.10 -1.17
C VAL A 305 3.31 -6.60 -0.24
N GLY A 306 2.06 -6.31 -0.61
CA GLY A 306 0.90 -7.05 -0.11
C GLY A 306 0.65 -8.30 -0.97
N ARG A 307 0.28 -9.42 -0.35
CA ARG A 307 -0.20 -10.63 -1.04
C ARG A 307 -1.31 -11.27 -0.22
N ASN A 308 -2.28 -11.86 -0.90
CA ASN A 308 -3.30 -12.71 -0.31
C ASN A 308 -3.27 -14.06 -1.01
N LEU A 309 -3.62 -15.16 -0.34
CA LEU A 309 -3.61 -16.52 -0.90
C LEU A 309 -4.89 -16.76 -1.71
N ALA A 310 -4.77 -17.41 -2.87
CA ALA A 310 -5.87 -17.62 -3.82
C ALA A 310 -7.02 -18.51 -3.31
N GLU A 311 -6.80 -19.26 -2.23
CA GLU A 311 -7.75 -20.24 -1.68
C GLU A 311 -8.64 -19.68 -0.54
N PHE A 312 -8.42 -18.42 -0.11
CA PHE A 312 -9.12 -17.80 1.01
C PHE A 312 -9.68 -16.42 0.64
N PRO A 313 -10.80 -15.97 1.25
CA PRO A 313 -11.26 -14.59 1.18
C PRO A 313 -10.21 -13.56 1.62
N LEU A 314 -10.44 -12.27 1.32
CA LEU A 314 -9.56 -11.18 1.79
C LEU A 314 -9.70 -10.97 3.31
N GLY A 315 -8.75 -10.22 3.90
CA GLY A 315 -8.69 -9.99 5.35
C GLY A 315 -10.00 -9.54 6.03
N PRO A 316 -10.85 -8.71 5.38
CA PRO A 316 -12.19 -8.37 5.87
C PRO A 316 -13.20 -9.52 5.88
N GLY A 317 -13.09 -10.48 4.95
CA GLY A 317 -14.05 -11.58 4.75
C GLY A 317 -13.75 -12.87 5.52
N ILE A 318 -12.48 -13.15 5.88
CA ILE A 318 -12.11 -14.46 6.47
C ILE A 318 -12.71 -14.76 7.85
N THR A 319 -13.02 -16.04 8.06
CA THR A 319 -13.37 -16.61 9.39
C THR A 319 -12.14 -16.75 10.29
N LYS A 320 -12.34 -17.17 11.55
CA LYS A 320 -11.23 -17.47 12.48
C LYS A 320 -10.41 -18.67 12.00
N GLU A 321 -11.09 -19.71 11.54
CA GLU A 321 -10.53 -20.98 11.10
C GLU A 321 -9.69 -20.77 9.83
N GLN A 322 -10.20 -19.97 8.88
CA GLN A 322 -9.45 -19.54 7.70
C GLN A 322 -8.23 -18.71 8.08
N ARG A 323 -8.35 -17.75 9.01
CA ARG A 323 -7.21 -16.94 9.48
C ARG A 323 -6.09 -17.82 10.07
N ASN A 324 -6.45 -18.82 10.88
CA ASN A 324 -5.50 -19.76 11.45
C ASN A 324 -4.87 -20.68 10.37
N ALA A 325 -5.64 -21.11 9.37
CA ALA A 325 -5.11 -21.90 8.24
C ALA A 325 -4.12 -21.10 7.37
N ILE A 326 -4.39 -19.80 7.15
CA ILE A 326 -3.47 -18.87 6.49
C ILE A 326 -2.16 -18.77 7.31
N GLU A 327 -2.24 -18.56 8.63
CA GLU A 327 -1.04 -18.50 9.49
C GLU A 327 -0.21 -19.78 9.35
N GLN A 328 -0.84 -20.95 9.51
CA GLN A 328 -0.16 -22.25 9.39
C GLN A 328 0.53 -22.43 8.03
N LYS A 329 -0.12 -22.06 6.92
CA LYS A 329 0.43 -22.26 5.58
C LYS A 329 1.58 -21.28 5.27
N VAL A 330 1.51 -20.03 5.75
CA VAL A 330 2.61 -19.07 5.63
C VAL A 330 3.79 -19.47 6.52
N VAL A 331 3.54 -19.98 7.74
CA VAL A 331 4.58 -20.54 8.62
C VAL A 331 5.25 -21.75 7.98
N GLN A 332 4.49 -22.66 7.36
CA GLN A 332 5.04 -23.79 6.61
C GLN A 332 5.99 -23.35 5.49
N ALA A 333 5.63 -22.31 4.74
CA ALA A 333 6.50 -21.73 3.71
C ALA A 333 7.78 -21.11 4.33
N CYS A 334 7.62 -20.21 5.31
CA CYS A 334 8.75 -19.48 5.89
C CYS A 334 9.75 -20.40 6.63
N ASN A 335 9.28 -21.47 7.27
CA ASN A 335 10.13 -22.47 7.93
C ASN A 335 10.98 -23.30 6.96
N THR A 336 10.85 -23.11 5.64
CA THR A 336 11.70 -23.76 4.62
C THR A 336 12.68 -22.80 3.94
N PHE A 337 12.76 -21.54 4.39
CA PHE A 337 13.81 -20.62 3.96
C PHE A 337 15.20 -21.07 4.43
N GLN A 338 16.23 -20.69 3.67
CA GLN A 338 17.63 -21.05 3.90
C GLN A 338 18.54 -19.85 3.60
N GLY A 339 19.72 -19.79 4.24
CA GLY A 339 20.70 -18.73 4.00
C GLY A 339 20.20 -17.35 4.42
N GLU A 340 20.31 -16.34 3.57
CA GLU A 340 19.89 -14.96 3.86
C GLU A 340 18.41 -14.83 4.27
N LEU A 341 17.54 -15.77 3.87
CA LEU A 341 16.11 -15.77 4.24
C LEU A 341 15.80 -16.60 5.50
N GLU A 342 16.76 -17.36 6.03
CA GLU A 342 16.59 -18.20 7.21
C GLU A 342 16.26 -17.35 8.45
N GLY A 343 15.32 -17.81 9.28
CA GLY A 343 14.73 -17.00 10.34
C GLY A 343 13.72 -17.72 11.21
N THR A 344 12.94 -16.95 11.97
CA THR A 344 11.97 -17.47 12.94
C THR A 344 10.63 -16.74 12.80
N PHE A 345 9.53 -17.48 13.00
CA PHE A 345 8.18 -16.93 13.11
C PHE A 345 7.74 -16.82 14.57
N TYR A 346 7.11 -15.70 14.90
CA TYR A 346 6.60 -15.37 16.23
C TYR A 346 5.10 -15.03 16.12
N SER A 347 4.23 -15.89 16.65
CA SER A 347 2.78 -15.65 16.69
C SER A 347 2.44 -14.65 17.80
N LEU A 348 1.64 -13.62 17.49
CA LEU A 348 1.27 -12.55 18.42
C LEU A 348 0.45 -13.05 19.62
N SER A 349 -0.17 -14.24 19.54
CA SER A 349 -0.82 -14.88 20.69
C SER A 349 0.13 -15.56 21.69
N SER A 350 1.42 -15.70 21.38
CA SER A 350 2.41 -16.38 22.24
C SER A 350 3.78 -15.69 22.31
N MET A 351 3.89 -14.48 21.79
CA MET A 351 5.11 -13.67 21.76
C MET A 351 5.43 -13.13 23.16
N THR A 352 6.68 -13.21 23.60
CA THR A 352 7.10 -12.63 24.90
C THR A 352 7.41 -11.13 24.77
N PRO A 353 7.44 -10.35 25.87
CA PRO A 353 7.77 -8.91 25.81
C PRO A 353 9.15 -8.60 25.23
N GLU A 354 10.08 -9.56 25.27
CA GLU A 354 11.44 -9.46 24.71
C GLU A 354 11.51 -9.84 23.21
N GLN A 355 10.40 -10.34 22.64
CA GLN A 355 10.24 -10.70 21.23
C GLN A 355 9.39 -9.70 20.44
N SER A 356 8.72 -8.76 21.13
CA SER A 356 7.84 -7.73 20.58
C SER A 356 8.56 -6.41 20.26
#